data_AF-A0A212EZ74-F1
#
_entry.id   AF-A0A212EZ74-F1
#
_cell.length_a   1.000
_cell.length_b   1.000
_cell.length_c   1.000
_cell.angle_alpha   90.00
_cell.angle_beta   90.00
_cell.angle_gamma   90.00
#
_symmetry.space_group_name_H-M   'P 1'
#
loop_
_entity.id
_entity.type
_entity.pdbx_description
1 polymer ?
#
loop_
_entity_poly.entity_id
_entity_poly.type
_entity_poly.pdbx_seq_one_letter_code
_entity_poly.pdbx_strand_id
1 'polypeptide(L)' 'YECIECGKRTNNLYPLLKHYNDNHGLIQLEFSCKTCDYKTDKYRVFRYHLEKHRQSNVECDLCGKTFVNNNGLKTHL' A
#
# COMPACT_ATOMS: atom_id res chain seq x y z
N TYR A 1 -4.68 17.46 11.00
CA TYR A 1 -4.20 16.92 9.72
C TYR A 1 -3.48 18.04 8.98
N GLU A 2 -2.31 17.79 8.41
CA GLU A 2 -1.45 18.83 7.80
C GLU A 2 -1.21 18.50 6.32
N CYS A 3 -1.31 19.51 5.45
CA CYS A 3 -1.02 19.38 4.03
C CYS A 3 0.49 19.36 3.81
N ILE A 4 1.01 18.35 3.12
CA ILE A 4 2.46 18.19 2.90
C ILE A 4 3.04 19.23 1.92
N GLU A 5 2.21 19.76 1.01
CA GLU A 5 2.65 20.70 -0.03
C GLU A 5 2.74 22.14 0.48
N CYS A 6 1.85 22.54 1.40
CA CYS A 6 1.77 23.93 1.85
C CYS A 6 1.71 24.11 3.38
N GLY A 7 1.75 23.04 4.16
CA GLY A 7 1.72 23.09 5.63
C GLY A 7 0.38 23.49 6.25
N LYS A 8 -0.70 23.64 5.45
CA LYS A 8 -2.01 24.04 5.97
C LYS A 8 -2.56 22.99 6.94
N ARG A 9 -3.01 23.43 8.11
CA ARG A 9 -3.57 22.58 9.15
C ARG A 9 -5.10 22.61 9.14
N THR A 10 -5.70 21.43 9.27
CA THR A 10 -7.14 21.23 9.46
C THR A 10 -7.41 20.36 10.68
N ASN A 11 -8.63 20.46 11.20
CA ASN A 11 -9.10 19.70 12.35
C ASN A 11 -9.45 18.23 12.01
N ASN A 12 -9.75 17.91 10.75
CA ASN A 12 -10.08 16.55 10.30
C ASN A 12 -9.59 16.26 8.86
N LEU A 13 -9.67 14.99 8.45
CA LEU A 13 -9.17 14.50 7.16
C LEU A 13 -9.97 15.02 5.96
N TYR A 14 -11.29 15.14 6.08
CA TYR A 14 -12.16 15.49 4.95
C TYR A 14 -11.89 16.91 4.38
N PRO A 15 -11.84 17.98 5.20
CA PRO A 15 -11.43 19.31 4.74
C PRO A 15 -9.99 19.37 4.26
N LEU A 16 -9.10 18.50 4.75
CA LEU A 16 -7.74 18.41 4.22
C LEU A 16 -7.76 17.86 2.79
N LEU A 17 -8.48 16.76 2.54
CA LEU A 17 -8.67 16.17 1.22
C LEU A 17 -9.28 17.18 0.24
N LYS A 18 -10.33 17.89 0.67
CA LYS A 18 -10.95 18.94 -0.15
C LYS A 18 -9.94 20.05 -0.46
N HIS A 19 -9.25 20.56 0.55
CA HIS A 19 -8.22 21.59 0.36
C HIS A 19 -7.14 21.14 -0.63
N TYR A 20 -6.65 19.91 -0.51
CA TYR A 20 -5.65 19.38 -1.42
C TYR A 20 -6.19 19.32 -2.86
N ASN A 21 -7.38 18.73 -3.06
CA ASN A 21 -8.02 18.64 -4.37
C ASN A 21 -8.22 20.02 -5.03
N ASP A 22 -8.59 21.04 -4.24
CA ASP A 22 -8.88 22.39 -4.73
C ASP A 22 -7.60 23.21 -5.01
N ASN A 23 -6.47 22.93 -4.33
CA ASN A 23 -5.28 23.81 -4.35
C ASN A 23 -4.01 23.15 -4.91
N HIS A 24 -3.88 21.83 -4.80
CA HIS A 24 -2.68 21.07 -5.19
C HIS A 24 -2.99 20.03 -6.28
N GLY A 25 -4.25 19.96 -6.74
CA GLY A 25 -4.71 19.01 -7.73
C GLY A 25 -5.33 17.76 -7.10
N LEU A 26 -5.91 16.89 -7.94
CA LEU A 26 -6.59 15.69 -7.47
C LEU A 26 -5.59 14.75 -6.81
N ILE A 27 -5.85 14.33 -5.57
CA ILE A 27 -5.21 13.12 -5.03
C ILE A 27 -5.76 11.95 -5.86
N GLN A 28 -4.99 11.50 -6.84
CA GLN A 28 -5.22 10.18 -7.44
C GLN A 28 -4.99 9.15 -6.34
N LEU A 29 -6.08 8.69 -5.74
CA LEU A 29 -6.14 7.58 -4.79
C LEU A 29 -5.88 6.23 -5.48
N GLU A 30 -5.02 6.22 -6.50
CA GLU A 30 -4.53 4.98 -7.07
C GLU A 30 -3.50 4.40 -6.10
N PHE A 31 -3.90 3.34 -5.43
CA PHE A 31 -3.02 2.52 -4.63
C PHE A 31 -2.23 1.61 -5.57
N SER A 32 -0.95 1.92 -5.74
CA SER A 32 0.01 1.08 -6.45
C SER A 32 0.70 0.12 -5.50
N CYS A 33 0.78 -1.14 -5.92
CA CYS A 33 1.58 -2.12 -5.22
C CYS A 33 3.07 -1.87 -5.47
N LYS A 34 3.91 -2.03 -4.45
CA LYS A 34 5.36 -1.91 -4.58
C LYS A 34 6.04 -3.22 -4.96
N THR A 35 5.33 -4.34 -4.82
CA THR A 35 5.84 -5.70 -5.09
C THR A 35 5.39 -6.25 -6.44
N CYS A 36 4.46 -5.57 -7.12
CA CYS A 36 4.03 -5.92 -8.48
C CYS A 36 3.40 -4.69 -9.15
N ASP A 37 3.09 -4.78 -10.45
CA ASP A 37 2.50 -3.68 -11.22
C ASP A 37 0.99 -3.46 -10.99
N TYR A 38 0.41 -4.05 -9.94
CA TYR A 38 -1.01 -3.91 -9.63
C TYR A 38 -1.34 -2.50 -9.12
N LYS A 39 -2.40 -1.90 -9.69
CA LYS A 39 -2.91 -0.58 -9.30
C LYS A 39 -4.43 -0.64 -9.14
N THR A 40 -4.97 0.06 -8.14
CA THR A 40 -6.43 0.19 -7.95
C THR A 40 -6.76 1.50 -7.26
N ASP A 41 -7.90 2.09 -7.60
CA ASP A 41 -8.47 3.29 -6.97
C ASP A 41 -9.16 3.02 -5.61
N LYS A 42 -9.35 1.74 -5.25
CA LYS A 42 -10.11 1.32 -4.06
C LYS A 42 -9.21 0.75 -2.98
N TYR A 43 -9.15 1.45 -1.83
CA TYR A 43 -8.36 1.01 -0.68
C TYR A 43 -8.69 -0.41 -0.21
N ARG A 44 -9.99 -0.78 -0.16
CA ARG A 44 -10.42 -2.13 0.27
C ARG A 44 -9.87 -3.22 -0.66
N VAL A 45 -9.85 -2.95 -1.97
CA VAL A 45 -9.32 -3.87 -2.97
C VAL A 45 -7.79 -3.97 -2.84
N PHE A 46 -7.12 -2.82 -2.66
CA PHE A 46 -5.68 -2.78 -2.43
C PHE A 46 -5.26 -3.56 -1.18
N ARG A 47 -6.00 -3.41 -0.08
CA ARG A 47 -5.74 -4.13 1.17
C ARG A 47 -5.86 -5.64 0.99
N TYR A 48 -6.93 -6.10 0.36
CA TYR A 48 -7.11 -7.52 0.04
C TYR A 48 -6.00 -8.05 -0.89
N HIS A 49 -5.58 -7.26 -1.87
CA HIS A 49 -4.44 -7.57 -2.72
C HIS A 49 -3.13 -7.74 -1.92
N LEU A 50 -2.82 -6.82 -0.98
CA LEU A 50 -1.66 -6.93 -0.11
C LEU A 50 -1.70 -8.16 0.81
N GLU A 51 -2.89 -8.57 1.26
CA GLU A 51 -3.04 -9.80 2.05
C GLU A 51 -2.67 -11.04 1.24
N LYS A 52 -2.95 -11.07 -0.07
CA LYS A 52 -2.47 -12.17 -0.94
C LYS A 52 -0.95 -12.22 -0.99
N HIS A 53 -0.27 -11.07 -1.09
CA HIS A 53 1.19 -11.05 -1.01
C HIS A 53 1.71 -11.58 0.33
N ARG A 54 1.06 -11.25 1.45
CA ARG A 54 1.44 -11.76 2.79
C ARG A 54 1.18 -13.25 2.97
N GLN A 55 0.09 -13.77 2.42
CA GLN A 55 -0.23 -15.20 2.47
C GLN A 55 0.64 -16.02 1.52
N SER A 56 1.12 -15.40 0.43
CA SER A 56 2.07 -16.01 -0.47
C SER A 56 3.48 -15.99 0.11
N ASN A 57 3.94 -14.88 0.65
CA ASN A 57 5.35 -14.73 0.98
C ASN A 57 5.73 -15.36 2.33
N VAL A 58 6.42 -16.50 2.29
CA VAL A 58 7.02 -17.15 3.47
C VAL A 58 8.52 -16.94 3.41
N GLU A 59 9.11 -16.43 4.49
CA GLU A 59 10.53 -16.13 4.59
C GLU A 59 11.28 -17.30 5.23
N CYS A 60 12.48 -17.61 4.72
CA CYS A 60 13.37 -18.58 5.34
C CYS A 60 14.18 -17.92 6.45
N ASP A 61 13.98 -18.35 7.70
CA ASP A 61 14.69 -17.81 8.88
C ASP A 61 16.22 -18.02 8.84
N LEU A 62 16.72 -18.94 8.00
CA LEU A 62 18.16 -19.22 7.88
C LEU A 62 18.88 -18.34 6.86
N CYS A 63 18.18 -17.82 5.84
CA CYS A 63 18.83 -17.07 4.76
C CYS A 63 18.08 -15.80 4.31
N GLY A 64 16.91 -15.49 4.87
CA GLY A 64 16.10 -14.32 4.55
C GLY A 64 15.43 -14.35 3.18
N LYS A 65 15.48 -15.49 2.46
CA LYS A 65 14.84 -15.61 1.14
C LYS A 65 13.32 -15.72 1.28
N THR A 66 12.61 -15.00 0.43
CA THR A 66 11.15 -14.97 0.39
C THR A 66 10.61 -15.90 -0.70
N PHE A 67 9.63 -16.74 -0.36
CA PHE A 67 9.01 -17.74 -1.24
C PHE A 67 7.52 -17.51 -1.39
N VAL A 68 6.95 -17.80 -2.56
CA VAL A 68 5.53 -17.52 -2.91
C VAL A 68 4.51 -18.41 -2.19
N ASN A 69 4.95 -19.45 -1.48
CA ASN A 69 4.14 -20.18 -0.51
C ASN A 69 5.01 -21.08 0.38
N ASN A 70 4.38 -21.69 1.39
CA ASN A 70 5.01 -22.57 2.37
C ASN A 70 5.60 -23.84 1.73
N ASN A 71 5.07 -24.27 0.58
CA ASN A 71 5.61 -25.41 -0.15
C ASN A 71 6.95 -25.07 -0.81
N GLY A 72 7.07 -23.87 -1.37
CA GLY A 72 8.33 -23.33 -1.90
C GLY A 72 9.40 -23.19 -0.82
N LEU A 73 9.01 -22.75 0.38
CA LEU A 73 9.91 -22.75 1.54
C LEU A 73 10.31 -24.18 1.96
N LYS A 74 9.36 -25.13 2.03
CA LYS A 74 9.66 -26.53 2.36
C LYS A 74 10.56 -27.25 1.37
N THR A 75 10.52 -26.90 0.09
CA THR A 75 11.46 -27.45 -0.91
C THR A 75 12.84 -26.80 -0.83
N HIS A 76 12.91 -25.59 -0.26
CA HIS A 76 14.15 -24.86 -0.07
C HIS A 76 14.93 -25.30 1.19
N LEU A 77 14.21 -25.57 2.28
CA LEU A 77 14.74 -26.14 3.53
C LEU A 77 15.10 -27.61 3.36
#